data_AF-A0A968HIN0-F1
#
_entry.id   AF-A0A968HIN0-F1
#
_cell.length_a   1.000
_cell.length_b   1.000
_cell.length_c   1.000
_cell.angle_alpha   90.00
_cell.angle_beta   90.00
_cell.angle_gamma   90.00
#
_symmetry.space_group_name_H-M   'P 1'
#
loop_
_entity.id
_entity.type
_entity.pdbx_description
1 polymer ?
#
loop_
_entity_poly.entity_id
_entity_poly.type
_entity_poly.pdbx_seq_one_letter_code
_entity_poly.pdbx_strand_id
1 'polypeptide(L)'
;MPRIQINNLYGEAAQQLGRSKLVLACCGIIALYTLVALLGIFNLLPDYQTRVSSGYEAPAWEFAKLLGTDIFGRSVLYKILAGTETAMLIGVLVTSISVPIGVVLGALAGYYGGIVDVGVVWLYTVISSVPYILMVIAISYVIGKGLVAICLAMGLLGWVGLCRLIRSEVLKARSLEYVAAAQVIGANDTQIIFSHILP
;
A
#
# COMPACT_ATOMS: atom_id res chain seq x y z
N MET A 1 15.71 -37.90 -17.05
CA MET A 1 15.76 -36.66 -16.23
C MET A 1 14.93 -35.61 -16.95
N PRO A 2 13.77 -35.18 -16.42
CA PRO A 2 12.99 -34.13 -17.07
C PRO A 2 13.76 -32.80 -16.95
N ARG A 3 14.03 -32.16 -18.09
CA ARG A 3 14.55 -30.79 -18.16
C ARG A 3 13.52 -29.87 -17.49
N ILE A 4 13.88 -29.27 -16.36
CA ILE A 4 13.14 -28.13 -15.80
C ILE A 4 13.32 -26.99 -16.80
N GLN A 5 12.31 -26.77 -17.65
CA GLN A 5 12.22 -25.57 -18.48
C GLN A 5 11.99 -24.39 -17.55
N ILE A 6 12.99 -23.55 -17.38
CA ILE A 6 12.88 -22.26 -16.68
C ILE A 6 12.11 -21.32 -17.61
N ASN A 7 10.81 -21.54 -17.76
CA ASN A 7 9.94 -20.58 -18.41
C ASN A 7 9.60 -19.47 -17.41
N ASN A 8 9.44 -18.26 -17.96
CA ASN A 8 9.28 -16.98 -17.27
C ASN A 8 8.32 -17.08 -16.05
N LEU A 9 8.84 -17.04 -14.82
CA LEU A 9 8.07 -17.10 -13.55
C LEU A 9 6.87 -16.15 -13.54
N TYR A 10 7.03 -14.97 -14.14
CA TYR A 10 5.98 -13.97 -14.31
C TYR A 10 4.80 -14.46 -15.17
N GLY A 11 5.05 -15.30 -16.18
CA GLY A 11 4.03 -15.89 -17.03
C GLY A 11 3.22 -16.97 -16.33
N GLU A 12 3.87 -17.82 -15.53
CA GLU A 12 3.19 -18.85 -14.74
C GLU A 12 2.36 -18.24 -13.61
N ALA A 13 2.88 -17.21 -12.93
CA ALA A 13 2.14 -16.45 -11.93
C ALA A 13 0.90 -15.78 -12.54
N ALA A 14 1.03 -15.13 -13.71
CA ALA A 14 -0.10 -14.52 -14.42
C ALA A 14 -1.17 -15.56 -14.82
N GLN A 15 -0.76 -16.75 -15.26
CA GLN A 15 -1.68 -17.82 -15.66
C GLN A 15 -2.38 -18.48 -14.45
N GLN A 16 -1.72 -18.57 -13.30
CA GLN A 16 -2.32 -19.00 -12.03
C GLN A 16 -3.28 -17.94 -11.45
N LEU A 17 -2.91 -16.65 -11.51
CA LEU A 17 -3.75 -15.53 -11.09
C LEU A 17 -5.09 -15.51 -11.86
N GLY A 18 -5.06 -15.74 -13.17
CA GLY A 18 -6.27 -15.78 -14.01
C GLY A 18 -7.17 -17.00 -13.81
N ARG A 19 -6.71 -18.04 -13.11
CA ARG A 19 -7.50 -19.26 -12.84
C ARG A 19 -8.23 -19.23 -11.50
N SER A 20 -7.83 -18.36 -10.57
CA SER A 20 -8.45 -18.27 -9.26
C SER A 20 -9.65 -17.32 -9.28
N LYS A 21 -10.85 -17.86 -9.00
CA LYS A 21 -12.09 -17.07 -8.87
C LYS A 21 -11.96 -15.98 -7.80
N LEU A 22 -11.16 -16.21 -6.76
CA LEU A 22 -10.89 -15.23 -5.70
C LEU A 22 -10.02 -14.07 -6.19
N VAL A 23 -8.97 -14.36 -6.96
CA VAL A 23 -8.10 -13.31 -7.53
C VAL A 23 -8.88 -12.44 -8.50
N LEU A 24 -9.68 -13.06 -9.39
CA LEU A 24 -10.57 -12.35 -10.30
C LEU A 24 -11.56 -11.44 -9.55
N ALA A 25 -12.13 -11.91 -8.44
CA ALA A 25 -13.03 -11.10 -7.60
C ALA A 25 -12.30 -9.89 -6.98
N CYS A 26 -11.12 -10.09 -6.39
CA CYS A 26 -10.32 -9.00 -5.82
C CYS A 26 -9.89 -7.97 -6.87
N CYS A 27 -9.42 -8.42 -8.04
CA CYS A 27 -9.07 -7.55 -9.15
C CYS A 27 -10.29 -6.76 -9.65
N GLY A 28 -11.46 -7.40 -9.73
CA GLY A 28 -12.71 -6.73 -10.10
C GLY A 28 -13.11 -5.63 -9.11
N ILE A 29 -12.96 -5.88 -7.80
CA ILE A 29 -13.23 -4.88 -6.75
C ILE A 29 -12.26 -3.70 -6.82
N ILE A 30 -10.96 -3.97 -7.00
CA ILE A 30 -9.95 -2.91 -7.14
C ILE A 30 -10.22 -2.11 -8.41
N ALA A 31 -10.50 -2.77 -9.53
CA ALA A 31 -10.84 -2.10 -10.79
C ALA A 31 -12.09 -1.22 -10.66
N LEU A 32 -13.11 -1.68 -9.93
CA LEU A 32 -14.30 -0.88 -9.62
C LEU A 32 -13.96 0.37 -8.82
N TYR A 33 -13.19 0.25 -7.73
CA TYR A 33 -12.80 1.41 -6.93
C TYR A 33 -11.90 2.38 -7.70
N THR A 34 -10.98 1.87 -8.52
CA THR A 34 -10.14 2.70 -9.40
C THR A 34 -10.99 3.42 -10.45
N LEU A 35 -11.99 2.76 -11.03
CA LEU A 35 -12.91 3.38 -11.98
C LEU A 35 -13.71 4.50 -11.31
N VAL A 36 -14.26 4.26 -10.11
CA VAL A 36 -14.97 5.28 -9.34
C VAL A 36 -14.06 6.46 -9.01
N ALA A 37 -12.82 6.21 -8.59
CA ALA A 37 -11.85 7.26 -8.33
C ALA A 37 -11.51 8.08 -9.59
N LEU A 38 -11.34 7.42 -10.76
CA LEU A 38 -11.10 8.10 -12.03
C LEU A 38 -12.29 8.97 -12.44
N LEU A 39 -13.53 8.49 -12.28
CA LEU A 39 -14.73 9.29 -12.55
C LEU A 39 -14.81 10.53 -11.67
N GLY A 40 -14.35 10.44 -10.42
CA GLY A 40 -14.22 11.58 -9.50
C GLY A 40 -13.21 12.61 -10.00
N ILE A 41 -12.00 12.17 -10.36
CA ILE A 41 -10.92 13.04 -10.88
C ILE A 41 -11.38 13.83 -12.12
N PHE A 42 -12.15 13.20 -13.01
CA PHE A 42 -12.67 13.86 -14.20
C PHE A 42 -13.91 14.75 -13.93
N ASN A 43 -14.32 14.94 -12.67
CA ASN A 43 -15.52 15.67 -12.26
C ASN A 43 -16.82 15.16 -12.92
N LEU A 44 -16.89 13.86 -13.25
CA LEU A 44 -18.14 13.25 -13.75
C LEU A 44 -19.09 12.84 -12.61
N LEU A 45 -18.64 12.95 -11.35
CA LEU A 45 -19.45 12.63 -10.18
C LEU A 45 -20.25 13.85 -9.68
N PRO A 46 -21.47 13.63 -9.14
CA PRO A 46 -22.27 14.71 -8.55
C PRO A 46 -21.56 15.35 -7.35
N ASP A 47 -21.71 16.68 -7.22
CA ASP A 47 -21.11 17.42 -6.11
C ASP A 47 -21.72 16.99 -4.76
N TYR A 48 -20.86 16.47 -3.89
CA TYR A 48 -21.21 15.96 -2.57
C TYR A 48 -21.59 17.07 -1.57
N GLN A 49 -21.29 18.34 -1.88
CA GLN A 49 -21.63 19.48 -1.01
C GLN A 49 -23.08 19.93 -1.18
N THR A 50 -23.73 19.56 -2.28
CA THR A 50 -25.11 19.92 -2.57
C THR A 50 -26.07 19.34 -1.54
N ARG A 51 -26.97 20.19 -1.03
CA ARG A 51 -28.03 19.76 -0.12
C ARG A 51 -29.15 19.15 -0.96
N VAL A 52 -29.45 17.89 -0.68
CA VAL A 52 -30.45 17.10 -1.41
C VAL A 52 -31.78 17.08 -0.66
N SER A 53 -31.76 17.16 0.69
CA SER A 53 -32.99 17.10 1.50
C SER A 53 -32.81 17.62 2.94
N SER A 54 -33.73 17.25 3.83
CA SER A 54 -33.61 17.34 5.29
C SER A 54 -32.52 16.40 5.82
N GLY A 55 -31.99 16.71 7.01
CA GLY A 55 -30.94 15.90 7.64
C GLY A 55 -31.49 14.61 8.25
N TYR A 56 -30.66 13.57 8.26
CA TYR A 56 -31.01 12.24 8.80
C TYR A 56 -32.22 11.56 8.13
N GLU A 57 -32.37 11.74 6.83
CA GLU A 57 -33.41 11.05 6.07
C GLU A 57 -33.00 9.59 5.80
N ALA A 58 -33.97 8.68 5.93
CA ALA A 58 -33.77 7.26 5.68
C ALA A 58 -33.42 6.98 4.20
N PRO A 59 -32.81 5.82 3.89
CA PRO A 59 -32.54 5.40 2.52
C PRO A 59 -33.79 5.41 1.65
N ALA A 60 -33.70 6.04 0.48
CA ALA A 60 -34.78 6.12 -0.50
C ALA A 60 -34.32 5.60 -1.87
N TRP A 61 -35.27 5.30 -2.75
CA TRP A 61 -35.01 4.76 -4.08
C TRP A 61 -34.43 5.78 -5.08
N GLU A 62 -34.34 7.05 -4.71
CA GLU A 62 -33.61 8.06 -5.48
C GLU A 62 -32.10 7.80 -5.40
N PHE A 63 -31.39 7.84 -6.53
CA PHE A 63 -29.95 7.57 -6.56
C PHE A 63 -29.17 8.43 -5.56
N ALA A 64 -29.52 9.72 -5.43
CA ALA A 64 -28.91 10.63 -4.46
C ALA A 64 -29.18 10.26 -2.98
N LYS A 65 -30.22 9.48 -2.67
CA LYS A 65 -30.64 9.12 -1.32
C LYS A 65 -30.56 7.62 -1.04
N LEU A 66 -29.91 6.86 -1.91
CA LEU A 66 -29.80 5.40 -1.78
C LEU A 66 -29.21 4.95 -0.44
N LEU A 67 -28.36 5.78 0.17
CA LEU A 67 -27.73 5.57 1.47
C LEU A 67 -28.21 6.57 2.55
N GLY A 68 -29.28 7.32 2.26
CA GLY A 68 -29.81 8.38 3.14
C GLY A 68 -29.00 9.68 3.10
N THR A 69 -29.33 10.59 4.03
CA THR A 69 -28.70 11.91 4.14
C THR A 69 -27.96 12.11 5.47
N ASP A 70 -26.87 12.88 5.40
CA ASP A 70 -26.10 13.29 6.58
C ASP A 70 -26.81 14.42 7.37
N ILE A 71 -26.22 14.85 8.49
CA ILE A 71 -26.71 15.91 9.40
C ILE A 71 -27.06 17.21 8.67
N PHE A 72 -26.37 17.51 7.56
CA PHE A 72 -26.59 18.72 6.75
C PHE A 72 -27.59 18.52 5.60
N GLY A 73 -28.20 17.33 5.46
CA GLY A 73 -29.11 17.01 4.35
C GLY A 73 -28.40 16.72 3.03
N ARG A 74 -27.11 16.35 3.08
CA ARG A 74 -26.28 15.98 1.93
C ARG A 74 -26.32 14.48 1.70
N SER A 75 -26.20 14.04 0.44
CA SER A 75 -26.16 12.62 0.08
C SER A 75 -24.96 11.90 0.71
N VAL A 76 -25.20 10.81 1.44
CA VAL A 76 -24.13 9.92 1.93
C VAL A 76 -23.47 9.17 0.77
N LEU A 77 -24.24 8.79 -0.26
CA LEU A 77 -23.70 8.12 -1.45
C LEU A 77 -22.65 9.00 -2.14
N TYR A 78 -22.96 10.26 -2.41
CA TYR A 78 -22.01 11.16 -3.09
C TYR A 78 -20.76 11.44 -2.25
N LYS A 79 -20.91 11.49 -0.92
CA LYS A 79 -19.76 11.56 0.01
C LYS A 79 -18.87 10.33 -0.07
N ILE A 80 -19.44 9.12 -0.18
CA ILE A 80 -18.67 7.89 -0.33
C ILE A 80 -17.93 7.87 -1.66
N LEU A 81 -18.58 8.29 -2.75
CA LEU A 81 -17.95 8.35 -4.07
C LEU A 81 -16.77 9.34 -4.10
N ALA A 82 -16.97 10.55 -3.57
CA ALA A 82 -15.88 11.53 -3.40
C ALA A 82 -14.79 11.07 -2.41
N GLY A 83 -15.19 10.35 -1.36
CA GLY A 83 -14.27 9.72 -0.41
C GLY A 83 -13.41 8.62 -1.04
N THR A 84 -13.95 7.89 -2.02
CA THR A 84 -13.23 6.83 -2.74
C THR A 84 -12.08 7.41 -3.57
N GLU A 85 -12.32 8.52 -4.27
CA GLU A 85 -11.28 9.25 -4.99
C GLU A 85 -10.14 9.67 -4.08
N THR A 86 -10.46 10.38 -2.99
CA THR A 86 -9.46 10.88 -2.05
C THR A 86 -8.69 9.75 -1.36
N ALA A 87 -9.37 8.66 -0.98
CA ALA A 87 -8.74 7.48 -0.39
C ALA A 87 -7.77 6.79 -1.37
N MET A 88 -8.14 6.65 -2.64
CA MET A 88 -7.26 6.08 -3.67
C MET A 88 -6.01 6.93 -3.88
N LEU A 89 -6.18 8.25 -3.96
CA LEU A 89 -5.06 9.18 -4.12
C LEU A 89 -4.10 9.10 -2.92
N ILE A 90 -4.64 9.10 -1.69
CA ILE A 90 -3.84 8.93 -0.46
C ILE A 90 -3.10 7.59 -0.50
N GLY A 91 -3.79 6.49 -0.84
CA GLY A 91 -3.20 5.15 -0.91
C GLY A 91 -1.99 5.09 -1.86
N VAL A 92 -2.12 5.64 -3.07
CA VAL A 92 -1.04 5.67 -4.08
C VAL A 92 0.13 6.54 -3.61
N LEU A 93 -0.14 7.76 -3.10
CA LEU A 93 0.93 8.64 -2.65
C LEU A 93 1.68 8.07 -1.44
N VAL A 94 0.97 7.52 -0.46
CA VAL A 94 1.57 6.93 0.74
C VAL A 94 2.40 5.70 0.40
N THR A 95 1.88 4.81 -0.46
CA THR A 95 2.58 3.56 -0.84
C THR A 95 3.81 3.84 -1.71
N SER A 96 3.73 4.77 -2.66
CA SER A 96 4.88 5.16 -3.50
C SER A 96 6.08 5.67 -2.71
N ILE A 97 5.86 6.25 -1.52
CA ILE A 97 6.92 6.70 -0.61
C ILE A 97 7.35 5.60 0.37
N SER A 98 6.38 4.95 1.02
CA SER A 98 6.66 3.99 2.10
C SER A 98 7.25 2.67 1.60
N VAL A 99 6.87 2.22 0.41
CA VAL A 99 7.33 0.94 -0.14
C VAL A 99 8.82 0.95 -0.43
N PRO A 100 9.37 1.92 -1.19
CA PRO A 100 10.82 1.97 -1.45
C PRO A 100 11.64 2.02 -0.16
N ILE A 101 11.22 2.85 0.81
CA ILE A 101 11.93 2.98 2.09
C ILE A 101 11.91 1.65 2.85
N GLY A 102 10.73 1.02 2.96
CA GLY A 102 10.57 -0.22 3.70
C GLY A 102 11.31 -1.40 3.06
N VAL A 103 11.26 -1.51 1.73
CA VAL A 103 11.94 -2.57 0.98
C VAL A 103 13.45 -2.41 1.08
N VAL A 104 13.99 -1.21 0.84
CA VAL A 104 15.43 -0.97 0.89
C VAL A 104 15.99 -1.19 2.29
N LEU A 105 15.41 -0.58 3.33
CA LEU A 105 15.91 -0.75 4.69
C LEU A 105 15.72 -2.18 5.21
N GLY A 106 14.58 -2.81 4.90
CA GLY A 106 14.30 -4.19 5.29
C GLY A 106 15.24 -5.20 4.64
N ALA A 107 15.51 -5.02 3.34
CA ALA A 107 16.44 -5.87 2.61
C ALA A 107 17.89 -5.70 3.10
N LEU A 108 18.33 -4.47 3.33
CA LEU A 108 19.67 -4.20 3.88
C LEU A 108 19.85 -4.82 5.27
N ALA A 109 18.88 -4.63 6.16
CA ALA A 109 18.91 -5.19 7.51
C ALA A 109 18.91 -6.73 7.50
N GLY A 110 18.06 -7.34 6.67
CA GLY A 110 17.94 -8.80 6.59
C GLY A 110 19.15 -9.46 5.90
N TYR A 111 19.74 -8.82 4.89
CA TYR A 111 20.83 -9.40 4.11
C TYR A 111 22.16 -9.31 4.85
N TYR A 112 22.59 -8.11 5.23
CA TYR A 112 23.90 -7.89 5.85
C TYR A 112 23.93 -8.37 7.30
N GLY A 113 22.83 -8.24 8.04
CA GLY A 113 22.80 -8.54 9.47
C GLY A 113 23.75 -7.63 10.29
N GLY A 114 24.06 -8.03 11.52
CA GLY A 114 25.06 -7.36 12.36
C GLY A 114 24.74 -5.90 12.67
N ILE A 115 25.68 -4.98 12.41
CA ILE A 115 25.56 -3.56 12.76
C ILE A 115 24.46 -2.86 11.96
N VAL A 116 24.29 -3.21 10.67
CA VAL A 116 23.24 -2.63 9.81
C VAL A 116 21.86 -2.99 10.36
N ASP A 117 21.70 -4.25 10.75
CA ASP A 117 20.46 -4.73 11.35
C ASP A 117 20.15 -4.00 12.67
N VAL A 118 21.13 -3.89 13.57
CA VAL A 118 20.97 -3.18 14.84
C VAL A 118 20.56 -1.72 14.62
N GLY A 119 21.17 -1.02 13.64
CA GLY A 119 20.83 0.36 13.31
C GLY A 119 19.40 0.51 12.78
N VAL A 120 18.97 -0.36 11.86
CA VAL A 120 17.61 -0.34 11.30
C VAL A 120 16.56 -0.69 12.36
N VAL A 121 16.85 -1.70 13.19
CA VAL A 121 16.00 -2.10 14.31
C VAL A 121 15.82 -0.97 15.30
N TRP A 122 16.91 -0.33 15.70
CA TRP A 122 16.87 0.83 16.57
C TRP A 122 16.00 1.96 15.98
N LEU A 123 16.21 2.29 14.69
CA LEU A 123 15.46 3.36 14.02
C LEU A 123 13.95 3.12 14.04
N TYR A 124 13.51 1.94 13.61
CA TYR A 124 12.07 1.66 13.59
C TYR A 124 11.50 1.52 15.00
N THR A 125 12.29 1.03 15.98
CA THR A 125 11.84 0.92 17.38
C THR A 125 11.61 2.30 17.98
N VAL A 126 12.51 3.26 17.74
CA VAL A 126 12.33 4.67 18.18
C VAL A 126 11.06 5.26 17.59
N ILE A 127 10.86 5.13 16.28
CA ILE A 127 9.66 5.63 15.60
C ILE A 127 8.39 4.96 16.16
N SER A 128 8.41 3.64 16.32
CA SER A 128 7.25 2.87 16.82
C SER A 128 6.96 3.04 18.31
N SER A 129 7.86 3.66 19.08
CA SER A 129 7.64 3.94 20.50
C SER A 129 6.57 5.01 20.73
N VAL A 130 6.32 5.86 19.72
CA VAL A 130 5.30 6.92 19.74
C VAL A 130 4.03 6.42 19.03
N PRO A 131 2.83 6.65 19.58
CA PRO A 131 1.58 6.32 18.91
C PRO A 131 1.49 6.93 17.49
N TYR A 132 1.20 6.10 16.50
CA TYR A 132 1.21 6.48 15.07
C TYR A 132 0.38 7.74 14.76
N ILE A 133 -0.84 7.82 15.32
CA ILE A 133 -1.74 8.95 15.11
C ILE A 133 -1.10 10.26 15.61
N LEU A 134 -0.42 10.24 16.77
CA LEU A 134 0.23 11.43 17.32
C LEU A 134 1.36 11.92 16.41
N MET A 135 2.14 10.98 15.87
CA MET A 135 3.27 11.31 14.99
C MET A 135 2.81 11.85 13.64
N VAL A 136 1.73 11.29 13.07
CA VAL A 136 1.11 11.84 11.85
C VAL A 136 0.62 13.26 12.09
N ILE A 137 -0.11 13.52 13.19
CA ILE A 137 -0.60 14.87 13.52
C ILE A 137 0.55 15.85 13.73
N ALA A 138 1.59 15.46 14.47
CA ALA A 138 2.75 16.31 14.73
C ALA A 138 3.50 16.70 13.44
N ILE A 139 3.79 15.72 12.56
CA ILE A 139 4.48 15.99 11.30
C ILE A 139 3.58 16.80 10.35
N SER A 140 2.28 16.47 10.26
CA SER A 140 1.35 17.26 9.46
C SER A 140 1.27 18.71 9.94
N TYR A 141 1.30 18.96 11.25
CA TYR A 141 1.31 20.33 11.78
C TYR A 141 2.55 21.13 11.32
N VAL A 142 3.72 20.49 11.26
CA VAL A 142 4.98 21.12 10.83
C VAL A 142 5.02 21.35 9.32
N ILE A 143 4.61 20.38 8.52
CA ILE A 143 4.62 20.48 7.04
C ILE A 143 3.59 21.51 6.55
N GLY A 144 2.45 21.62 7.23
CA GLY A 144 1.39 22.57 6.91
C GLY A 144 0.03 21.89 6.74
N LYS A 145 -0.96 22.67 6.31
CA LYS A 145 -2.34 22.18 6.14
C LYS A 145 -2.53 21.57 4.75
N GLY A 146 -3.30 20.49 4.68
CA GLY A 146 -3.80 19.92 3.44
C GLY A 146 -3.55 18.42 3.29
N LEU A 147 -4.08 17.87 2.20
CA LEU A 147 -4.00 16.44 1.90
C LEU A 147 -2.55 15.97 1.72
N VAL A 148 -1.71 16.78 1.06
CA VAL A 148 -0.30 16.46 0.80
C VAL A 148 0.50 16.28 2.08
N ALA A 149 0.27 17.12 3.10
CA ALA A 149 0.97 17.03 4.37
C ALA A 149 0.65 15.73 5.12
N ILE A 150 -0.62 15.29 5.04
CA ILE A 150 -1.06 14.02 5.63
C ILE A 150 -0.45 12.85 4.86
N CYS A 151 -0.47 12.88 3.53
CA CYS A 151 0.15 11.83 2.70
C CYS A 151 1.65 11.69 2.97
N LEU A 152 2.38 12.80 3.06
CA LEU A 152 3.82 12.79 3.36
C LEU A 152 4.08 12.23 4.76
N ALA A 153 3.33 12.68 5.76
CA ALA A 153 3.46 12.16 7.13
C ALA A 153 3.18 10.65 7.17
N MET A 154 2.11 10.19 6.54
CA MET A 154 1.77 8.77 6.50
C MET A 154 2.80 7.94 5.73
N GLY A 155 3.32 8.44 4.59
CA GLY A 155 4.33 7.78 3.78
C GLY A 155 5.67 7.63 4.50
N LEU A 156 6.13 8.70 5.16
CA LEU A 156 7.39 8.72 5.91
C LEU A 156 7.37 7.89 7.20
N LEU A 157 6.20 7.52 7.70
CA LEU A 157 6.06 6.70 8.91
C LEU A 157 5.61 5.26 8.60
N GLY A 158 4.89 5.06 7.50
CA GLY A 158 4.25 3.79 7.15
C GLY A 158 5.23 2.68 6.75
N TRP A 159 6.49 3.00 6.47
CA TRP A 159 7.50 2.03 6.04
C TRP A 159 7.93 1.05 7.13
N VAL A 160 7.74 1.37 8.43
CA VAL A 160 8.19 0.55 9.56
C VAL A 160 7.57 -0.85 9.54
N GLY A 161 6.27 -0.95 9.27
CA GLY A 161 5.57 -2.23 9.19
C GLY A 161 6.12 -3.11 8.06
N LEU A 162 6.24 -2.52 6.87
CA LEU A 162 6.76 -3.20 5.68
C LEU A 162 8.23 -3.60 5.84
N CYS A 163 9.07 -2.72 6.38
CA CYS A 163 10.48 -2.99 6.64
C CYS A 163 10.69 -4.23 7.50
N ARG A 164 9.90 -4.38 8.56
CA ARG A 164 9.97 -5.55 9.45
C ARG A 164 9.51 -6.83 8.76
N LEU A 165 8.49 -6.75 7.91
CA LEU A 165 8.03 -7.88 7.10
C LEU A 165 9.12 -8.33 6.11
N ILE A 166 9.63 -7.40 5.30
CA ILE A 166 10.69 -7.67 4.30
C ILE A 166 11.95 -8.20 4.98
N ARG A 167 12.39 -7.59 6.09
CA ARG A 167 13.53 -8.10 6.87
C ARG A 167 13.33 -9.54 7.29
N SER A 168 12.13 -9.90 7.76
CA SER A 168 11.82 -11.26 8.19
C SER A 168 11.86 -12.25 7.03
N GLU A 169 11.37 -11.86 5.86
CA GLU A 169 11.43 -12.69 4.64
C GLU A 169 12.85 -12.80 4.10
N VAL A 170 13.64 -11.73 4.10
CA VAL A 170 15.04 -11.73 3.66
C VAL A 170 15.90 -12.59 4.58
N LEU A 171 15.70 -12.54 5.90
CA LEU A 171 16.39 -13.42 6.85
C LEU A 171 16.07 -14.90 6.59
N LYS A 172 14.80 -15.23 6.30
CA LYS A 172 14.41 -16.59 5.90
C LYS A 172 15.08 -16.98 4.59
N ALA A 173 15.01 -16.12 3.57
CA ALA A 173 15.55 -16.38 2.25
C ALA A 173 17.08 -16.59 2.27
N ARG A 174 17.80 -15.81 3.07
CA ARG A 174 19.27 -15.94 3.25
C ARG A 174 19.68 -17.34 3.73
N SER A 175 18.84 -18.02 4.50
CA SER A 175 19.14 -19.35 5.02
C SER A 175 18.92 -20.49 4.01
N LEU A 176 18.41 -20.19 2.81
CA LEU A 176 18.08 -21.19 1.80
C LEU A 176 19.31 -21.57 0.95
N GLU A 177 19.42 -22.85 0.60
CA GLU A 177 20.58 -23.43 -0.09
C GLU A 177 20.89 -22.78 -1.45
N TYR A 178 19.86 -22.28 -2.16
CA TYR A 178 20.06 -21.61 -3.44
C TYR A 178 20.78 -20.26 -3.32
N VAL A 179 20.62 -19.54 -2.19
CA VAL A 179 21.34 -18.28 -1.94
C VAL A 179 22.81 -18.56 -1.66
N ALA A 180 23.10 -19.63 -0.89
CA ALA A 180 24.47 -20.07 -0.64
C ALA A 180 25.17 -20.51 -1.94
N ALA A 181 24.46 -21.25 -2.81
CA ALA A 181 24.98 -21.63 -4.13
C ALA A 181 25.27 -20.42 -5.03
N ALA A 182 24.40 -19.40 -5.04
CA ALA A 182 24.61 -18.18 -5.81
C ALA A 182 25.82 -17.37 -5.34
N GLN A 183 26.09 -17.33 -4.03
CA GLN A 183 27.29 -16.70 -3.47
C GLN A 183 28.57 -17.43 -3.88
N VAL A 184 28.58 -18.77 -3.88
CA VAL A 184 29.74 -19.58 -4.32
C VAL A 184 30.04 -19.37 -5.81
N ILE A 185 29.03 -19.09 -6.62
CA ILE A 185 29.15 -18.80 -8.06
C ILE A 185 29.68 -17.36 -8.31
N GLY A 186 29.78 -16.52 -7.27
CA GLY A 186 30.35 -15.17 -7.37
C GLY A 186 29.35 -14.08 -7.74
N ALA A 187 28.04 -14.31 -7.52
CA ALA A 187 27.03 -13.27 -7.74
C ALA A 187 27.20 -12.10 -6.76
N ASN A 188 27.02 -10.87 -7.25
CA ASN A 188 27.20 -9.67 -6.44
C ASN A 188 26.04 -9.48 -5.44
N ASP A 189 26.30 -8.93 -4.26
CA ASP A 189 25.31 -8.84 -3.16
C ASP A 189 24.02 -8.11 -3.57
N THR A 190 24.14 -7.03 -4.36
CA THR A 190 23.00 -6.30 -4.93
C THR A 190 22.22 -7.12 -5.95
N GLN A 191 22.88 -7.97 -6.74
CA GLN A 191 22.21 -8.88 -7.67
C GLN A 191 21.48 -9.99 -6.91
N ILE A 192 22.02 -10.48 -5.80
CA ILE A 192 21.36 -11.49 -4.96
C ILE A 192 20.11 -10.89 -4.32
N ILE A 193 20.21 -9.68 -3.75
CA ILE A 193 19.07 -9.00 -3.13
C ILE A 193 17.95 -8.71 -4.14
N PHE A 194 18.26 -8.05 -5.25
CA PHE A 194 17.23 -7.58 -6.20
C PHE A 194 16.80 -8.63 -7.23
N SER A 195 17.58 -9.69 -7.48
CA SER A 195 17.22 -10.70 -8.48
C SER A 195 16.82 -12.06 -7.88
N HIS A 196 17.16 -12.35 -6.62
CA HIS A 196 16.92 -13.67 -6.01
C HIS A 196 16.11 -13.63 -4.72
N ILE A 197 16.10 -12.50 -3.99
CA ILE A 197 15.39 -12.36 -2.70
C ILE A 197 14.14 -11.49 -2.80
N LEU A 198 14.16 -10.45 -3.64
CA LEU A 198 13.04 -9.54 -3.91
C LEU A 198 12.46 -9.75 -5.33
N PRO A 199 11.99 -10.96 -5.70
CA PRO A 199 11.44 -11.18 -7.03
C PRO A 199 10.27 -10.25 -7.34
#